data_AF-A0A6V8PSU4-F1
#
_entry.id   AF-A0A6V8PSU4-F1
#
_cell.length_a   1.000
_cell.length_b   1.000
_cell.length_c   1.000
_cell.angle_alpha   90.00
_cell.angle_beta   90.00
_cell.angle_gamma   90.00
#
_symmetry.space_group_name_H-M   'P 1'
#
loop_
_entity.id
_entity.type
_entity.pdbx_description
1 polymer ?
#
loop_
_entity_poly.entity_id
_entity_poly.type
_entity_poly.pdbx_seq_one_letter_code
_entity_poly.pdbx_strand_id
1 'polypeptide(L)'
;PQQQLEVSVEDLNSYFLFAKEKAGVKAEQMADVYKMLVEKLHPLSIGNAYRTYRMAKLLTERLLSLHMDKKKDSEKMEKIIKEITGDITIHAYPIDRDEAKELGLKVDIPKDSVEQLLWQLYEEYATPMKLGQPFHPAELLAGKEMAEIRHVGAYIESTALSHQFTFTGKVQKTIRNNQPVVDMNIDSQLWVAIQ
;
A
#
# COMPACT_ATOMS: atom_id res chain seq x y z
N PRO A 1 24.84 17.60 -1.90
CA PRO A 1 24.02 16.97 -0.83
C PRO A 1 23.84 15.47 -1.15
N GLN A 2 24.43 14.60 -0.32
CA GLN A 2 24.16 13.17 -0.39
C GLN A 2 22.66 12.97 -0.15
N GLN A 3 21.92 12.48 -1.14
CA GLN A 3 20.54 12.05 -0.94
C GLN A 3 20.56 11.05 0.23
N GLN A 4 19.84 11.36 1.31
CA GLN A 4 19.58 10.37 2.34
C GLN A 4 18.72 9.30 1.68
N LEU A 5 19.31 8.12 1.45
CA LEU A 5 18.56 6.94 1.07
C LEU A 5 17.58 6.65 2.21
N GLU A 6 16.29 6.74 1.91
CA GLU A 6 15.26 6.21 2.80
C GLU A 6 15.43 4.69 2.84
N VAL A 7 15.66 4.16 4.03
CA VAL A 7 15.86 2.71 4.25
C VAL A 7 14.59 2.16 4.86
N SER A 8 13.99 1.17 4.21
CA SER A 8 12.80 0.47 4.67
C SER A 8 13.16 -0.73 5.56
N VAL A 9 12.18 -1.36 6.23
CA VAL A 9 12.47 -2.59 7.00
C VAL A 9 12.76 -3.75 6.04
N GLU A 10 12.15 -3.73 4.87
CA GLU A 10 12.32 -4.71 3.80
C GLU A 10 13.74 -4.71 3.27
N ASP A 11 14.34 -3.53 3.11
CA ASP A 11 15.75 -3.38 2.71
C ASP A 11 16.69 -3.99 3.77
N LEU A 12 16.42 -3.70 5.05
CA LEU A 12 17.21 -4.24 6.17
C LEU A 12 17.09 -5.77 6.25
N ASN A 13 15.86 -6.29 6.18
CA ASN A 13 15.59 -7.73 6.19
C ASN A 13 16.26 -8.42 5.00
N SER A 14 16.12 -7.86 3.80
CA SER A 14 16.73 -8.39 2.57
C SER A 14 18.26 -8.39 2.64
N TYR A 15 18.87 -7.36 3.22
CA TYR A 15 20.32 -7.29 3.43
C TYR A 15 20.82 -8.43 4.33
N PHE A 16 20.18 -8.63 5.49
CA PHE A 16 20.56 -9.71 6.41
C PHE A 16 20.26 -11.09 5.84
N LEU A 17 19.15 -11.25 5.13
CA LEU A 17 18.79 -12.51 4.46
C LEU A 17 19.81 -12.85 3.38
N PHE A 18 20.18 -11.88 2.55
CA PHE A 18 21.21 -12.05 1.51
C PHE A 18 22.56 -12.44 2.12
N ALA A 19 22.98 -11.79 3.21
CA ALA A 19 24.21 -12.13 3.91
C ALA A 19 24.19 -13.58 4.42
N LYS A 20 23.09 -14.01 5.03
CA LYS A 20 22.94 -15.36 5.57
C LYS A 20 22.88 -16.41 4.47
N GLU A 21 22.06 -16.20 3.44
CA GLU A 21 21.72 -17.23 2.44
C GLU A 21 22.68 -17.28 1.26
N LYS A 22 23.20 -16.13 0.81
CA LYS A 22 24.06 -16.06 -0.38
C LYS A 22 25.53 -15.94 -0.04
N ALA A 23 25.87 -15.21 1.02
CA ALA A 23 27.26 -15.09 1.48
C ALA A 23 27.63 -16.15 2.54
N GLY A 24 26.68 -16.95 3.01
CA GLY A 24 26.93 -18.01 4.00
C GLY A 24 27.39 -17.48 5.36
N VAL A 25 27.03 -16.24 5.69
CA VAL A 25 27.37 -15.61 6.97
C VAL A 25 26.74 -16.41 8.10
N LYS A 26 27.57 -16.86 9.04
CA LYS A 26 27.11 -17.61 10.20
C LYS A 26 26.58 -16.69 11.29
N ALA A 27 25.82 -17.23 12.24
CA ALA A 27 25.20 -16.45 13.32
C ALA A 27 26.23 -15.65 14.13
N GLU A 28 27.40 -16.25 14.38
CA GLU A 28 28.52 -15.60 15.08
C GLU A 28 29.14 -14.42 14.32
N GLN A 29 28.95 -14.34 12.99
CA GLN A 29 29.47 -13.27 12.13
C GLN A 29 28.44 -12.16 11.88
N MET A 30 27.19 -12.32 12.33
CA MET A 30 26.13 -11.33 12.10
C MET A 30 26.39 -9.99 12.79
N ALA A 31 27.13 -9.99 13.90
CA ALA A 31 27.54 -8.76 14.57
C ALA A 31 28.43 -7.89 13.68
N ASP A 32 29.33 -8.49 12.91
CA ASP A 32 30.20 -7.77 11.99
C ASP A 32 29.42 -7.22 10.80
N VAL A 33 28.48 -8.00 10.25
CA VAL A 33 27.57 -7.56 9.18
C VAL A 33 26.71 -6.39 9.65
N TYR A 34 26.16 -6.46 10.86
CA TYR A 34 25.41 -5.35 11.46
C TYR A 34 26.30 -4.12 11.64
N LYS A 35 27.54 -4.29 12.13
CA LYS A 35 28.49 -3.19 12.29
C LYS A 35 28.79 -2.49 10.95
N MET A 36 29.04 -3.25 9.89
CA MET A 36 29.26 -2.72 8.55
C MET A 36 28.06 -1.92 8.02
N LEU A 37 26.84 -2.37 8.34
CA LEU A 37 25.61 -1.68 7.94
C LEU A 37 25.45 -0.33 8.66
N VAL A 38 25.61 -0.31 9.99
CA VAL A 38 25.45 0.92 10.79
C VAL A 38 26.57 1.94 10.57
N GLU A 39 27.73 1.53 10.04
CA GLU A 39 28.77 2.45 9.57
C GLU A 39 28.37 3.21 8.29
N LYS A 40 27.41 2.68 7.52
CA LYS A 40 26.93 3.27 6.26
C LYS A 40 25.57 3.95 6.39
N LEU A 41 24.79 3.60 7.39
CA LEU A 41 23.45 4.13 7.61
C LEU A 41 23.37 5.01 8.85
N HIS A 42 22.59 6.09 8.75
CA HIS A 42 22.31 6.92 9.91
C HIS A 42 21.47 6.11 10.93
N PRO A 43 21.81 6.11 12.23
CA PRO A 43 21.09 5.32 13.24
C PRO A 43 19.58 5.63 13.30
N LEU A 44 19.19 6.88 13.05
CA LEU A 44 17.77 7.25 12.98
C LEU A 44 17.01 6.58 11.82
N SER A 45 17.68 6.28 10.69
CA SER A 45 17.03 5.58 9.57
C SER A 45 16.64 4.16 9.97
N ILE A 46 17.52 3.46 10.71
CA ILE A 46 17.25 2.12 11.25
C ILE A 46 16.13 2.18 12.30
N GLY A 47 16.18 3.18 13.19
CA GLY A 47 15.12 3.41 14.17
C GLY A 47 13.76 3.69 13.51
N ASN A 48 13.73 4.43 12.40
CA ASN A 48 12.52 4.69 11.63
C ASN A 48 11.97 3.40 11.01
N ALA A 49 12.81 2.64 10.30
CA ALA A 49 12.42 1.35 9.70
C ALA A 49 11.86 0.38 10.76
N TYR A 50 12.53 0.27 11.91
CA TYR A 50 12.06 -0.60 12.99
C TYR A 50 10.73 -0.14 13.60
N ARG A 51 10.48 1.17 13.71
CA ARG A 51 9.18 1.69 14.14
C ARG A 51 8.06 1.34 13.16
N THR A 52 8.30 1.45 11.86
CA THR A 52 7.35 1.05 10.81
C THR A 52 7.02 -0.43 10.92
N TYR A 53 8.02 -1.29 11.06
CA TYR A 53 7.83 -2.73 11.27
C TYR A 53 7.00 -3.06 12.51
N ARG A 54 7.31 -2.42 13.64
CA ARG A 54 6.56 -2.61 14.90
C ARG A 54 5.11 -2.17 14.78
N MET A 55 4.86 -1.10 14.01
CA MET A 55 3.50 -0.65 13.72
C MET A 55 2.75 -1.65 12.84
N ALA A 56 3.37 -2.13 11.76
CA ALA A 56 2.79 -3.17 10.90
C ALA A 56 2.42 -4.41 11.71
N LYS A 57 3.33 -4.91 12.56
CA LYS A 57 3.07 -6.05 13.45
C LYS A 57 1.86 -5.84 14.35
N LEU A 58 1.77 -4.67 14.99
CA LEU A 58 0.66 -4.32 15.87
C LEU A 58 -0.68 -4.21 15.12
N LEU A 59 -0.67 -3.59 13.94
CA LEU A 59 -1.88 -3.45 13.12
C LEU A 59 -2.37 -4.80 12.61
N THR A 60 -1.47 -5.65 12.10
CA THR A 60 -1.82 -7.01 11.67
C THR A 60 -2.41 -7.82 12.82
N GLU A 61 -1.80 -7.78 14.01
CA GLU A 61 -2.36 -8.46 15.19
C GLU A 61 -3.77 -7.96 15.52
N ARG A 62 -3.98 -6.63 15.53
CA ARG A 62 -5.29 -6.03 15.81
C ARG A 62 -6.35 -6.44 14.79
N LEU A 63 -6.00 -6.45 13.50
CA LEU A 63 -6.92 -6.84 12.41
C LEU A 63 -7.30 -8.31 12.50
N LEU A 64 -6.33 -9.20 12.74
CA LEU A 64 -6.59 -10.63 12.96
C LEU A 64 -7.51 -10.85 14.17
N SER A 65 -7.31 -10.08 15.23
CA SER A 65 -8.12 -10.17 16.46
C SER A 65 -9.60 -9.79 16.28
N LEU A 66 -9.97 -9.16 15.16
CA LEU A 66 -11.38 -8.85 14.87
C LEU A 66 -12.18 -10.10 14.46
N HIS A 67 -11.50 -11.16 14.03
CA HIS A 67 -12.15 -12.35 13.47
C HIS A 67 -11.48 -13.68 13.88
N MET A 68 -10.42 -13.62 14.68
CA MET A 68 -9.72 -14.77 15.29
C MET A 68 -9.69 -14.63 16.81
N ASP A 69 -9.74 -15.75 17.53
CA ASP A 69 -9.71 -15.77 18.99
C ASP A 69 -8.26 -15.73 19.47
N LYS A 70 -7.87 -14.67 20.18
CA LYS A 70 -6.49 -14.48 20.67
C LYS A 70 -5.94 -15.64 21.49
N LYS A 71 -6.78 -16.39 22.21
CA LYS A 71 -6.33 -17.49 23.07
C LYS A 71 -6.26 -18.79 22.29
N LYS A 72 -7.28 -19.09 21.49
CA LYS A 72 -7.37 -20.34 20.74
C LYS A 72 -6.48 -20.35 19.50
N ASP A 73 -6.36 -19.19 18.83
CA ASP A 73 -5.66 -19.06 17.56
C ASP A 73 -4.26 -18.42 17.69
N SER A 74 -3.72 -18.29 18.91
CA SER A 74 -2.48 -17.53 19.19
C SER A 74 -1.30 -17.93 18.29
N GLU A 75 -0.98 -19.23 18.21
CA GLU A 75 0.14 -19.72 17.39
C GLU A 75 -0.08 -19.43 15.89
N LYS A 76 -1.32 -19.58 15.44
CA LYS A 76 -1.71 -19.32 14.05
C LYS A 76 -1.60 -17.83 13.72
N MET A 77 -2.05 -16.97 14.63
CA MET A 77 -1.90 -15.52 14.50
C MET A 77 -0.42 -15.13 14.46
N GLU A 78 0.42 -15.69 15.33
CA GLU A 78 1.86 -15.41 15.34
C GLU A 78 2.53 -15.80 14.03
N LYS A 79 2.17 -16.95 13.45
CA LYS A 79 2.65 -17.39 12.13
C LYS A 79 2.24 -16.39 11.04
N ILE A 80 0.95 -16.04 10.94
CA ILE A 80 0.44 -15.09 9.94
C ILE A 80 1.14 -13.73 10.08
N ILE A 81 1.26 -13.23 11.31
CA ILE A 81 1.93 -11.95 11.58
C ILE A 81 3.38 -11.98 11.10
N LYS A 82 4.12 -13.05 11.40
CA LYS A 82 5.52 -13.20 10.99
C LYS A 82 5.65 -13.21 9.46
N GLU A 83 4.81 -13.97 8.78
CA GLU A 83 4.87 -14.08 7.32
C GLU A 83 4.52 -12.75 6.63
N ILE A 84 3.40 -12.12 6.99
CA ILE A 84 2.92 -10.89 6.36
C ILE A 84 3.82 -9.68 6.65
N THR A 85 4.38 -9.58 7.86
CA THR A 85 5.12 -8.36 8.26
C THR A 85 6.64 -8.48 8.16
N GLY A 86 7.17 -9.69 7.97
CA GLY A 86 8.61 -9.95 8.06
C GLY A 86 9.16 -10.78 6.91
N ASP A 87 8.54 -11.93 6.61
CA ASP A 87 9.08 -12.89 5.63
C ASP A 87 8.73 -12.47 4.18
N ILE A 88 7.56 -11.87 3.95
CA ILE A 88 7.22 -11.23 2.67
C ILE A 88 7.91 -9.88 2.62
N THR A 89 9.09 -9.81 1.99
CA THR A 89 9.92 -8.60 1.92
C THR A 89 9.60 -7.67 0.75
N ILE A 90 8.42 -7.81 0.14
CA ILE A 90 7.99 -7.02 -1.02
C ILE A 90 6.65 -6.35 -0.69
N HIS A 91 6.66 -5.03 -0.51
CA HIS A 91 5.48 -4.23 -0.18
C HIS A 91 4.30 -4.40 -1.15
N ALA A 92 4.60 -4.63 -2.42
CA ALA A 92 3.60 -4.77 -3.48
C ALA A 92 3.34 -6.23 -3.85
N TYR A 93 3.60 -7.18 -2.95
CA TYR A 93 3.29 -8.59 -3.17
C TYR A 93 1.77 -8.82 -3.05
N PRO A 94 1.08 -9.21 -4.13
CA PRO A 94 -0.32 -9.59 -4.02
C PRO A 94 -0.39 -10.96 -3.34
N ILE A 95 -1.18 -11.07 -2.28
CA ILE A 95 -1.52 -12.35 -1.65
C ILE A 95 -2.83 -12.82 -2.26
N ASP A 96 -2.79 -13.91 -3.04
CA ASP A 96 -4.00 -14.49 -3.62
C ASP A 96 -4.79 -15.34 -2.61
N ARG A 97 -5.91 -15.93 -3.05
CA ARG A 97 -6.78 -16.73 -2.17
C ARG A 97 -6.12 -18.04 -1.72
N ASP A 98 -5.33 -18.66 -2.59
CA ASP A 98 -4.67 -19.92 -2.29
C ASP A 98 -3.53 -19.67 -1.29
N GLU A 99 -2.73 -18.62 -1.51
CA GLU A 99 -1.70 -18.18 -0.57
C GLU A 99 -2.27 -17.73 0.77
N ALA A 100 -3.37 -16.97 0.77
CA ALA A 100 -4.07 -16.58 1.99
C ALA A 100 -4.52 -17.81 2.79
N LYS A 101 -4.98 -18.86 2.11
CA LYS A 101 -5.37 -20.12 2.75
C LYS A 101 -4.17 -20.87 3.32
N GLU A 102 -3.04 -20.90 2.61
CA GLU A 102 -1.78 -21.49 3.07
C GLU A 102 -1.19 -20.77 4.29
N LEU A 103 -1.28 -19.44 4.31
CA LEU A 103 -1.00 -18.58 5.47
C LEU A 103 -1.87 -18.94 6.68
N GLY A 104 -3.06 -19.49 6.43
CA GLY A 104 -4.04 -19.86 7.44
C GLY A 104 -5.14 -18.82 7.64
N LEU A 105 -5.30 -17.84 6.76
CA LEU A 105 -6.46 -16.96 6.80
C LEU A 105 -7.75 -17.74 6.53
N LYS A 106 -8.87 -17.23 7.06
CA LYS A 106 -10.20 -17.80 6.80
C LYS A 106 -10.63 -17.32 5.42
N VAL A 107 -10.46 -18.18 4.41
CA VAL A 107 -10.82 -17.89 3.02
C VAL A 107 -12.06 -18.69 2.65
N ASP A 108 -13.14 -17.98 2.31
CA ASP A 108 -14.34 -18.57 1.72
C ASP A 108 -14.29 -18.40 0.20
N ILE A 109 -14.41 -19.50 -0.53
CA ILE A 109 -14.46 -19.47 -2.00
C ILE A 109 -15.92 -19.30 -2.41
N PRO A 110 -16.30 -18.17 -3.03
CA PRO A 110 -17.68 -17.95 -3.47
C PRO A 110 -18.05 -18.90 -4.62
N LYS A 111 -19.36 -19.08 -4.84
CA LYS A 111 -19.85 -19.70 -6.08
C LYS A 111 -19.56 -18.77 -7.26
N ASP A 112 -19.36 -19.34 -8.45
CA ASP A 112 -19.06 -18.61 -9.69
C ASP A 112 -20.01 -17.42 -9.94
N SER A 113 -21.31 -17.61 -9.68
CA SER A 113 -22.30 -16.54 -9.85
C SER A 113 -22.08 -15.34 -8.93
N VAL A 114 -21.64 -15.59 -7.69
CA VAL A 114 -21.34 -14.54 -6.71
C VAL A 114 -20.01 -13.88 -7.07
N GLU A 115 -19.02 -14.65 -7.49
CA GLU A 115 -17.74 -14.13 -7.94
C GLU A 115 -17.88 -13.18 -9.14
N GLN A 116 -18.69 -13.57 -10.14
CA GLN A 116 -19.01 -12.71 -11.29
C GLN A 116 -19.66 -11.40 -10.85
N LEU A 117 -20.60 -11.43 -9.90
CA LEU A 117 -21.24 -10.23 -9.37
C LEU A 117 -20.26 -9.33 -8.60
N LEU A 118 -19.36 -9.91 -7.81
CA LEU A 118 -18.31 -9.16 -7.11
C LEU A 118 -17.37 -8.46 -8.09
N TRP A 119 -17.00 -9.14 -9.18
CA TRP A 119 -16.16 -8.56 -10.23
C TRP A 119 -16.88 -7.42 -10.96
N GLN A 120 -18.12 -7.64 -11.38
CA GLN A 120 -18.94 -6.59 -12.02
C GLN A 120 -19.09 -5.37 -11.11
N LEU A 121 -19.36 -5.58 -9.82
CA LEU A 121 -19.44 -4.49 -8.85
C LEU A 121 -18.12 -3.71 -8.74
N TYR A 122 -16.98 -4.40 -8.74
CA TYR A 122 -15.68 -3.76 -8.78
C TYR A 122 -15.50 -2.93 -10.06
N GLU A 123 -15.85 -3.46 -11.24
CA GLU A 123 -15.72 -2.76 -12.52
C GLU A 123 -16.58 -1.48 -12.59
N GLU A 124 -17.79 -1.53 -12.02
CA GLU A 124 -18.70 -0.39 -11.89
C GLU A 124 -18.09 0.74 -11.05
N TYR A 125 -17.33 0.43 -9.99
CA TYR A 125 -16.58 1.44 -9.23
C TYR A 125 -15.27 1.84 -9.89
N ALA A 126 -14.54 0.89 -10.46
CA ALA A 126 -13.22 1.08 -11.02
C ALA A 126 -13.24 2.05 -12.20
N THR A 127 -14.28 2.00 -13.02
CA THR A 127 -14.45 2.86 -14.20
C THR A 127 -14.50 4.36 -13.84
N PRO A 128 -15.45 4.84 -13.02
CA PRO A 128 -15.53 6.26 -12.64
C PRO A 128 -14.37 6.71 -11.74
N MET A 129 -13.82 5.82 -10.91
CA MET A 129 -12.66 6.11 -10.06
C MET A 129 -11.32 5.99 -10.80
N LYS A 130 -11.31 5.51 -12.05
CA LYS A 130 -10.11 5.20 -12.83
C LYS A 130 -9.10 4.31 -12.08
N LEU A 131 -9.59 3.31 -11.36
CA LEU A 131 -8.71 2.38 -10.63
C LEU A 131 -7.83 1.60 -11.59
N GLY A 132 -6.59 1.34 -11.20
CA GLY A 132 -5.59 0.65 -12.02
C GLY A 132 -5.03 1.48 -13.19
N GLN A 133 -5.48 2.73 -13.38
CA GLN A 133 -4.96 3.63 -14.40
C GLN A 133 -3.96 4.61 -13.77
N PRO A 134 -2.76 4.78 -14.34
CA PRO A 134 -1.83 5.80 -13.91
C PRO A 134 -2.46 7.20 -13.98
N PHE A 135 -2.21 8.01 -12.96
CA PHE A 135 -2.70 9.38 -12.93
C PHE A 135 -1.72 10.31 -13.66
N HIS A 136 -2.14 10.81 -14.83
CA HIS A 136 -1.36 11.76 -15.62
C HIS A 136 -2.10 13.11 -15.73
N PRO A 137 -1.75 14.12 -14.90
CA PRO A 137 -2.38 15.44 -14.92
C PRO A 137 -2.47 16.10 -16.30
N ALA A 138 -1.48 15.86 -17.16
CA ALA A 138 -1.44 16.42 -18.50
C ALA A 138 -2.61 15.97 -19.39
N GLU A 139 -3.13 14.76 -19.19
CA GLU A 139 -4.26 14.23 -19.97
C GLU A 139 -5.56 14.99 -19.69
N LEU A 140 -5.70 15.53 -18.48
CA LEU A 140 -6.88 16.29 -18.05
C LEU A 140 -7.02 17.63 -18.80
N LEU A 141 -5.92 18.16 -19.33
CA LEU A 141 -5.95 19.40 -20.12
C LEU A 141 -6.60 19.19 -21.49
N ALA A 142 -6.59 17.98 -22.04
CA ALA A 142 -7.17 17.65 -23.36
C ALA A 142 -6.79 18.67 -24.47
N GLY A 143 -5.51 19.10 -24.49
CA GLY A 143 -4.99 20.08 -25.45
C GLY A 143 -5.24 21.55 -25.11
N LYS A 144 -5.91 21.86 -23.99
CA LYS A 144 -6.16 23.23 -23.52
C LYS A 144 -5.03 23.73 -22.60
N GLU A 145 -5.01 25.04 -22.34
CA GLU A 145 -4.10 25.65 -21.35
C GLU A 145 -4.62 25.52 -19.92
N MET A 146 -5.94 25.41 -19.75
CA MET A 146 -6.60 25.18 -18.47
C MET A 146 -7.83 24.29 -18.67
N ALA A 147 -8.12 23.43 -17.69
CA ALA A 147 -9.34 22.65 -17.61
C ALA A 147 -9.83 22.55 -16.16
N GLU A 148 -11.15 22.56 -15.98
CA GLU A 148 -11.76 22.17 -14.71
C GLU A 148 -11.80 20.66 -14.61
N ILE A 149 -11.59 20.14 -13.40
CA ILE A 149 -11.57 18.72 -13.14
C ILE A 149 -12.63 18.38 -12.09
N ARG A 150 -13.29 17.25 -12.31
CA ARG A 150 -14.11 16.56 -11.32
C ARG A 150 -13.71 15.10 -11.36
N HIS A 151 -13.26 14.57 -10.22
CA HIS A 151 -12.82 13.19 -10.10
C HIS A 151 -13.50 12.53 -8.90
N VAL A 152 -13.98 11.31 -9.09
CA VAL A 152 -14.59 10.50 -8.03
C VAL A 152 -13.49 9.66 -7.40
N GLY A 153 -13.29 9.79 -6.10
CA GLY A 153 -12.25 9.02 -5.39
C GLY A 153 -12.78 7.94 -4.47
N ALA A 154 -14.07 7.96 -4.13
CA ALA A 154 -14.69 6.92 -3.31
C ALA A 154 -16.21 6.91 -3.48
N TYR A 155 -16.80 5.76 -3.13
CA TYR A 155 -18.24 5.57 -3.00
C TYR A 155 -18.57 5.12 -1.57
N ILE A 156 -19.70 5.57 -1.05
CA ILE A 156 -20.37 4.97 0.11
C ILE A 156 -21.81 4.76 -0.28
N GLU A 157 -22.26 3.51 -0.18
CA GLU A 157 -23.59 3.11 -0.61
C GLU A 157 -24.27 2.24 0.43
N SER A 158 -25.60 2.30 0.41
CA SER A 158 -26.51 1.45 1.13
C SER A 158 -27.69 1.14 0.22
N THR A 159 -28.62 0.31 0.69
CA THR A 159 -29.86 0.06 -0.06
C THR A 159 -30.74 1.30 -0.25
N ALA A 160 -30.49 2.39 0.50
CA ALA A 160 -31.32 3.59 0.49
C ALA A 160 -30.61 4.87 0.02
N LEU A 161 -29.27 4.88 -0.01
CA LEU A 161 -28.48 6.09 -0.26
C LEU A 161 -27.21 5.73 -1.03
N SER A 162 -26.84 6.59 -1.98
CA SER A 162 -25.56 6.50 -2.67
C SER A 162 -24.84 7.85 -2.68
N HIS A 163 -23.58 7.85 -2.25
CA HIS A 163 -22.74 9.05 -2.19
C HIS A 163 -21.38 8.80 -2.82
N GLN A 164 -20.88 9.82 -3.51
CA GLN A 164 -19.52 9.86 -4.04
C GLN A 164 -18.68 10.89 -3.31
N PHE A 165 -17.45 10.54 -2.95
CA PHE A 165 -16.46 11.54 -2.56
C PHE A 165 -15.81 12.11 -3.81
N THR A 166 -15.98 13.42 -4.03
CA THR A 166 -15.55 14.08 -5.25
C THR A 166 -14.51 15.16 -4.99
N PHE A 167 -13.45 15.12 -5.81
CA PHE A 167 -12.44 16.16 -5.91
C PHE A 167 -12.82 17.07 -7.07
N THR A 168 -12.94 18.37 -6.82
CA THR A 168 -13.11 19.36 -7.89
C THR A 168 -11.97 20.37 -7.84
N GLY A 169 -11.54 20.83 -9.00
CA GLY A 169 -10.44 21.77 -9.07
C GLY A 169 -10.12 22.18 -10.49
N LYS A 170 -8.89 22.67 -10.68
CA LYS A 170 -8.39 23.14 -11.96
C LYS A 170 -7.01 22.57 -12.22
N VAL A 171 -6.79 22.21 -13.47
CA VAL A 171 -5.46 21.88 -14.00
C VAL A 171 -5.10 22.94 -15.03
N GLN A 172 -3.85 23.41 -15.00
CA GLN A 172 -3.37 24.44 -15.92
C GLN A 172 -1.91 24.21 -16.29
N LYS A 173 -1.53 24.61 -17.50
CA LYS A 173 -0.11 24.71 -17.86
C LYS A 173 0.46 25.99 -17.25
N THR A 174 1.60 25.86 -16.59
CA THR A 174 2.36 26.99 -16.08
C THR A 174 3.81 26.89 -16.53
N ILE A 175 4.55 27.98 -16.48
CA ILE A 175 5.98 28.00 -16.77
C ILE A 175 6.72 28.13 -15.45
N ARG A 176 7.57 27.15 -15.13
CA ARG A 176 8.44 27.18 -13.95
C ARG A 176 9.86 26.88 -14.40
N ASN A 177 10.81 27.75 -14.06
CA ASN A 177 12.21 27.63 -14.49
C ASN A 177 12.38 27.44 -16.01
N ASN A 178 11.66 28.24 -16.82
CA ASN A 178 11.64 28.14 -18.29
C ASN A 178 11.18 26.78 -18.87
N GLN A 179 10.50 25.95 -18.08
CA GLN A 179 9.91 24.69 -18.55
C GLN A 179 8.40 24.68 -18.35
N PRO A 180 7.62 24.15 -19.31
CA PRO A 180 6.19 23.95 -19.13
C PRO A 180 5.97 22.84 -18.10
N VAL A 181 5.20 23.16 -17.06
CA VAL A 181 4.78 22.22 -16.03
C VAL A 181 3.26 22.23 -15.91
N VAL A 182 2.69 21.09 -15.56
CA VAL A 182 1.25 20.99 -15.30
C VAL A 182 1.04 21.21 -13.81
N ASP A 183 0.31 22.27 -13.49
CA ASP A 183 -0.09 22.62 -12.13
C ASP A 183 -1.54 22.20 -11.90
N MET A 184 -1.82 21.69 -10.70
CA MET A 184 -3.15 21.23 -10.32
C MET A 184 -3.52 21.78 -8.96
N ASN A 185 -4.65 22.48 -8.90
CA ASN A 185 -5.25 22.97 -7.68
C ASN A 185 -6.56 22.24 -7.41
N ILE A 186 -6.75 21.77 -6.18
CA ILE A 186 -8.01 21.17 -5.73
C ILE A 186 -8.78 22.24 -4.94
N ASP A 187 -9.91 22.67 -5.49
CA ASP A 187 -10.74 23.72 -4.92
C ASP A 187 -11.70 23.16 -3.85
N SER A 188 -12.17 21.92 -4.02
CA SER A 188 -13.10 21.29 -3.07
C SER A 188 -12.97 19.77 -3.02
N GLN A 189 -13.30 19.21 -1.85
CA GLN A 189 -13.32 17.78 -1.58
C GLN A 189 -14.51 17.47 -0.65
N LEU A 190 -15.55 16.82 -1.18
CA LEU A 190 -16.77 16.57 -0.41
C LEU A 190 -17.56 15.36 -0.89
N TRP A 191 -18.41 14.84 -0.01
CA TRP A 191 -19.43 13.84 -0.31
C TRP A 191 -20.62 14.47 -1.03
N VAL A 192 -20.97 13.92 -2.18
CA VAL A 192 -22.10 14.34 -3.02
C VAL A 192 -23.06 13.17 -3.17
N ALA A 193 -24.33 13.37 -2.83
CA ALA A 193 -25.38 12.39 -3.10
C ALA A 193 -25.57 12.23 -4.61
N ILE A 194 -25.66 11.00 -5.09
CA ILE A 194 -25.83 10.68 -6.51
C ILE A 194 -27.16 9.99 -6.82
N GLN A 195 -27.86 9.49 -5.80
CA GLN A 195 -29.28 9.12 -5.77
C GLN A 195 -29.74 8.95 -4.31
#